data_AF-A0A2S2N628-F1
#
_entry.id   AF-A0A2S2N628-F1
#
_cell.length_a   1.000
_cell.length_b   1.000
_cell.length_c   1.000
_cell.angle_alpha   90.00
_cell.angle_beta   90.00
_cell.angle_gamma   90.00
#
_symmetry.space_group_name_H-M   'P 1'
#
loop_
_entity.id
_entity.type
_entity.pdbx_description
1 polymer ?
#
loop_
_entity_poly.entity_id
_entity_poly.type
_entity_poly.pdbx_seq_one_letter_code
_entity_poly.pdbx_strand_id
1 'polypeptide(L)'
;GQLCDRYHALHADVYTWFRIAFDHFGRTTTPQQTRIAQDIFQRLLSRGFLLQDTLEQLRCESCGRYLADRFVEGTCPSCGYAEARGDQCDKCGKLINAVELQNPQCKLCRGTPVVTPTQR
;
A
#
# COMPACT_ATOMS: atom_id res chain seq x y z
N GLY A 1 17.58 4.34 -7.16
CA GLY A 1 17.63 3.35 -6.07
C GLY A 1 17.91 2.02 -6.72
N GLN A 2 18.94 1.28 -6.26
CA GLN A 2 19.62 0.24 -7.05
C GLN A 2 18.68 -0.76 -7.73
N LEU A 3 17.61 -1.21 -7.05
CA LEU A 3 16.62 -2.11 -7.61
C LEU A 3 15.82 -1.45 -8.76
N CYS A 4 15.27 -0.27 -8.54
CA CYS A 4 14.49 0.44 -9.55
C CYS A 4 15.35 0.86 -10.75
N ASP A 5 16.64 1.14 -10.53
CA ASP A 5 17.58 1.47 -11.61
C ASP A 5 17.79 0.25 -12.52
N ARG A 6 18.03 -0.93 -11.93
CA ARG A 6 18.14 -2.21 -12.64
C ARG A 6 16.89 -2.55 -13.45
N TYR A 7 15.71 -2.49 -12.82
CA TYR A 7 14.48 -2.91 -13.49
C TYR A 7 14.01 -1.92 -14.55
N HIS A 8 14.28 -0.61 -14.38
CA HIS A 8 14.00 0.37 -15.41
C HIS A 8 14.80 0.10 -16.70
N ALA A 9 16.09 -0.25 -16.57
CA ALA A 9 16.92 -0.61 -17.72
C ALA A 9 16.40 -1.88 -18.42
N LEU A 10 16.10 -2.94 -17.65
CA LEU A 10 15.50 -4.17 -18.18
C LEU A 10 14.18 -3.91 -18.93
N HIS A 11 13.32 -3.05 -18.39
CA HIS A 11 12.07 -2.70 -19.06
C HIS A 11 12.32 -1.96 -20.38
N ALA A 12 13.26 -1.00 -20.39
CA ALA A 12 13.62 -0.27 -21.60
C ALA A 12 14.17 -1.18 -22.71
N ASP A 13 14.99 -2.17 -22.34
CA ASP A 13 15.53 -3.16 -23.28
C ASP A 13 14.41 -4.01 -23.90
N VAL A 14 13.47 -4.48 -23.07
CA VAL A 14 12.29 -5.23 -23.54
C VAL A 14 11.46 -4.38 -24.51
N TYR A 15 11.17 -3.12 -24.17
CA TYR A 15 10.39 -2.24 -25.04
C TYR A 15 11.09 -1.95 -26.37
N THR A 16 12.42 -1.78 -26.33
CA THR A 16 13.24 -1.62 -27.54
C THR A 16 13.17 -2.87 -28.41
N TRP A 17 13.26 -4.06 -27.81
CA TRP A 17 13.17 -5.34 -28.53
C TRP A 17 11.81 -5.51 -29.23
N PHE A 18 10.71 -5.14 -28.56
CA PHE A 18 9.37 -5.12 -29.15
C PHE A 18 9.13 -3.94 -30.11
N ARG A 19 10.13 -3.09 -30.36
CA ARG A 19 10.04 -1.88 -31.21
C ARG A 19 8.93 -0.93 -30.79
N ILE A 20 8.70 -0.80 -29.47
CA ILE A 20 7.78 0.21 -28.93
C ILE A 20 8.49 1.58 -28.99
N ALA A 21 8.00 2.46 -29.86
CA ALA A 21 8.61 3.77 -30.10
C ALA A 21 8.02 4.84 -29.16
N PHE A 22 8.57 4.94 -27.96
CA PHE A 22 8.26 6.05 -27.05
C PHE A 22 9.10 7.29 -27.41
N ASP A 23 8.48 8.47 -27.43
CA ASP A 23 9.22 9.75 -27.47
C ASP A 23 10.03 9.95 -26.18
N HIS A 24 9.47 9.52 -25.04
CA HIS A 24 10.14 9.54 -23.75
C HIS A 24 9.63 8.41 -22.84
N PHE A 25 10.52 7.49 -22.45
CA PHE A 25 10.26 6.50 -21.41
C PHE A 25 10.95 6.92 -20.10
N GLY A 26 10.21 7.61 -19.24
CA GLY A 26 10.73 8.26 -18.03
C GLY A 26 10.69 7.43 -16.75
N ARG A 27 10.88 8.11 -15.62
CA ARG A 27 10.80 7.53 -14.26
C ARG A 27 10.06 8.47 -13.32
N THR A 28 9.35 7.92 -12.35
CA THR A 28 8.69 8.69 -11.29
C THR A 28 9.65 9.13 -10.18
N THR A 29 10.84 8.52 -10.07
CA THR A 29 11.85 8.89 -9.07
C THR A 29 12.72 10.05 -9.55
N THR A 30 12.10 11.21 -9.82
CA THR A 30 12.79 12.44 -10.28
C THR A 30 12.45 13.63 -9.38
N PRO A 31 13.33 14.64 -9.26
CA PRO A 31 13.00 15.89 -8.57
C PRO A 31 11.77 16.60 -9.14
N GLN A 32 11.55 16.47 -10.45
CA GLN A 32 10.39 17.01 -11.17
C GLN A 32 9.09 16.38 -10.68
N GLN A 33 9.05 15.05 -10.50
CA GLN A 33 7.88 14.38 -9.94
C GLN A 33 7.51 14.94 -8.57
N THR A 34 8.49 15.07 -7.66
CA THR A 34 8.25 15.61 -6.32
C THR A 34 7.68 17.02 -6.39
N ARG A 35 8.28 17.89 -7.22
CA ARG A 35 7.84 19.28 -7.38
C ARG A 35 6.41 19.36 -7.91
N ILE A 36 6.10 18.65 -8.99
CA ILE A 36 4.80 18.72 -9.64
C ILE A 36 3.71 18.13 -8.74
N ALA A 37 3.97 16.96 -8.12
CA ALA A 37 3.02 16.34 -7.22
C ALA A 37 2.72 17.23 -5.99
N GLN A 38 3.74 17.86 -5.42
CA GLN A 38 3.57 18.80 -4.31
C GLN A 38 2.82 20.07 -4.73
N ASP A 39 3.11 20.64 -5.90
CA ASP A 39 2.38 21.81 -6.41
C ASP A 39 0.88 21.50 -6.58
N ILE A 40 0.55 20.35 -7.20
CA ILE A 40 -0.84 19.91 -7.34
C ILE A 40 -1.50 19.74 -5.96
N PHE A 41 -0.84 19.05 -5.02
CA PHE A 41 -1.33 18.88 -3.67
C PHE A 41 -1.61 20.23 -2.98
N GLN A 42 -0.67 21.18 -3.02
CA GLN A 42 -0.82 22.50 -2.39
C GLN A 42 -1.94 23.34 -3.03
N ARG A 43 -2.14 23.22 -4.35
CA ARG A 43 -3.24 23.90 -5.05
C ARG A 43 -4.61 23.36 -4.66
N LEU A 44 -4.72 22.05 -4.42
CA LEU A 44 -5.95 21.41 -3.93
C LEU A 44 -6.20 21.78 -2.46
N LEU A 45 -5.15 21.73 -1.63
CA LEU A 45 -5.21 22.10 -0.21
C LEU A 45 -5.68 23.55 -0.03
N SER A 46 -5.05 24.50 -0.72
CA SER A 46 -5.38 25.93 -0.64
C SER A 46 -6.78 26.29 -1.13
N ARG A 47 -7.42 25.42 -1.92
CA ARG A 47 -8.79 25.59 -2.42
C ARG A 47 -9.84 24.84 -1.59
N GLY A 48 -9.43 24.18 -0.50
CA GLY A 48 -10.35 23.41 0.34
C GLY A 48 -10.89 22.15 -0.34
N PHE A 49 -10.18 21.60 -1.33
CA PHE A 49 -10.56 20.37 -2.02
C PHE A 49 -10.00 19.10 -1.36
N LEU A 50 -9.29 19.24 -0.25
CA LEU A 50 -8.78 18.12 0.54
C LEU A 50 -9.45 18.12 1.92
N LEU A 51 -9.87 16.94 2.34
CA LEU A 51 -10.33 16.68 3.69
C LEU A 51 -9.23 15.94 4.44
N GLN A 52 -9.14 16.21 5.73
CA GLN A 52 -8.28 15.46 6.65
C GLN A 52 -9.19 14.67 7.60
N ASP A 53 -8.90 13.39 7.74
CA ASP A 53 -9.70 12.50 8.59
C ASP A 53 -8.80 11.56 9.41
N THR A 54 -9.37 10.92 10.43
CA THR A 54 -8.68 9.93 11.25
C THR A 54 -9.21 8.55 10.92
N LEU A 55 -8.31 7.63 10.56
CA LEU A 55 -8.65 6.25 10.24
C LEU A 55 -7.94 5.30 11.20
N GLU A 56 -8.64 4.25 11.60
CA GLU A 56 -8.06 3.15 12.35
C GLU A 56 -7.22 2.26 11.43
N GLN A 57 -5.94 2.08 11.76
CA GLN A 57 -5.05 1.18 11.04
C GLN A 57 -4.33 0.24 11.99
N LEU A 58 -4.04 -0.98 11.53
CA LEU A 58 -3.23 -1.93 12.30
C LEU A 58 -1.75 -1.52 12.25
N ARG A 59 -1.15 -1.34 13.41
CA ARG A 59 0.27 -1.04 13.60
C ARG A 59 0.97 -2.24 14.23
N CYS A 60 2.01 -2.73 13.56
CA CYS A 60 2.90 -3.72 14.16
C CYS A 60 4.00 -3.00 14.92
N GLU A 61 3.98 -3.10 16.25
CA GLU A 61 4.96 -2.44 17.11
C GLU A 61 6.36 -3.02 16.92
N SER A 62 6.48 -4.34 16.79
CA SER A 62 7.76 -5.03 16.56
C SER A 62 8.40 -4.64 15.22
N CYS A 63 7.60 -4.40 14.17
CA CYS A 63 8.10 -3.93 12.87
C CYS A 63 8.18 -2.40 12.74
N GLY A 64 7.72 -1.67 13.76
CA GLY A 64 7.70 -0.20 13.80
C GLY A 64 6.89 0.46 12.68
N ARG A 65 5.84 -0.19 12.15
CA ARG A 65 5.12 0.31 10.97
C ARG A 65 3.62 -0.02 10.98
N TYR A 66 2.85 0.82 10.30
CA TYR A 66 1.48 0.49 9.91
C TYR A 66 1.48 -0.61 8.84
N LEU A 67 0.54 -1.55 8.95
CA LEU A 67 0.40 -2.67 8.04
C LEU A 67 -0.60 -2.32 6.95
N ALA A 68 -0.23 -2.60 5.70
CA ALA A 68 -1.20 -2.75 4.63
C ALA A 68 -1.93 -4.08 4.79
N ASP A 69 -3.15 -4.19 4.28
CA ASP A 69 -4.02 -5.36 4.43
C ASP A 69 -3.35 -6.68 4.03
N ARG A 70 -2.52 -6.66 2.98
CA ARG A 70 -1.72 -7.80 2.52
C ARG A 70 -0.70 -8.34 3.54
N PHE A 71 -0.37 -7.58 4.57
CA PHE A 71 0.56 -7.97 5.65
C PHE A 71 -0.17 -8.32 6.95
N VAL A 72 -1.50 -8.38 6.93
CA VAL A 72 -2.33 -8.81 8.05
C VAL A 72 -2.98 -10.15 7.69
N GLU A 73 -2.85 -11.12 8.59
CA GLU A 73 -3.63 -12.37 8.59
C GLU A 73 -4.45 -12.45 9.86
N GLY A 74 -5.54 -13.21 9.86
CA GLY A 74 -6.29 -13.51 11.07
C GLY A 74 -7.50 -14.37 10.79
N THR A 75 -8.29 -14.61 11.82
CA THR A 75 -9.52 -15.38 11.72
C THR A 75 -10.65 -14.55 11.12
N CYS A 76 -11.27 -15.06 10.05
CA CYS A 76 -12.42 -14.45 9.39
C CYS A 76 -13.60 -14.35 10.37
N PRO A 77 -14.16 -13.16 10.59
CA PRO A 77 -15.28 -12.98 11.52
C PRO A 77 -16.59 -13.62 11.04
N SER A 78 -16.69 -14.03 9.77
CA SER A 78 -17.92 -14.54 9.18
C SER A 78 -17.96 -16.06 8.99
N CYS A 79 -16.82 -16.72 8.75
CA CYS A 79 -16.78 -18.17 8.52
C CYS A 79 -15.75 -18.90 9.38
N GLY A 80 -15.02 -18.19 10.25
CA GLY A 80 -14.02 -18.77 11.15
C GLY A 80 -12.74 -19.26 10.47
N TYR A 81 -12.48 -18.91 9.21
CA TYR A 81 -11.23 -19.28 8.53
C TYR A 81 -10.03 -18.58 9.18
N ALA A 82 -9.06 -19.34 9.71
CA ALA A 82 -7.97 -18.82 10.54
C ALA A 82 -6.91 -17.98 9.80
N GLU A 83 -6.87 -18.05 8.47
CA GLU A 83 -5.83 -17.43 7.63
C GLU A 83 -6.42 -16.43 6.63
N ALA A 84 -7.50 -15.75 7.01
CA ALA A 84 -8.07 -14.69 6.19
C ALA A 84 -7.10 -13.50 6.08
N ARG A 85 -7.06 -12.86 4.91
CA ARG A 85 -6.25 -11.67 4.66
C ARG A 85 -7.00 -10.42 5.12
N GLY A 86 -6.28 -9.33 5.36
CA GLY A 86 -6.87 -8.07 5.80
C GLY A 86 -7.89 -7.44 4.84
N ASP A 87 -7.90 -7.85 3.57
CA ASP A 87 -8.78 -7.33 2.52
C ASP A 87 -9.91 -8.29 2.13
N GLN A 88 -9.67 -9.59 2.23
CA GLN A 88 -10.61 -10.63 1.79
C GLN A 88 -10.37 -11.97 2.50
N CYS A 89 -11.46 -12.66 2.83
CA CYS A 89 -11.40 -14.07 3.21
C CYS A 89 -11.48 -14.96 1.96
N ASP A 90 -10.41 -15.67 1.64
CA ASP A 90 -10.36 -16.57 0.47
C ASP A 90 -11.26 -17.82 0.62
N LYS A 91 -11.72 -18.15 1.84
CA LYS A 91 -12.62 -19.29 2.08
C LYS A 91 -14.09 -19.00 1.77
N CYS A 92 -14.60 -17.82 2.15
CA CYS A 92 -16.00 -17.46 1.94
C CYS A 92 -16.21 -16.30 0.95
N GLY A 93 -15.14 -15.74 0.41
CA GLY A 93 -15.15 -14.64 -0.55
C GLY A 93 -15.47 -13.26 0.04
N LYS A 94 -15.78 -13.16 1.33
CA LYS A 94 -16.20 -11.91 1.97
C LYS A 94 -15.06 -10.88 1.97
N LEU A 95 -15.38 -9.67 1.50
CA LEU A 95 -14.54 -8.48 1.66
C LEU A 95 -14.65 -7.99 3.10
N ILE A 96 -13.51 -7.70 3.72
CA ILE A 96 -13.40 -7.31 5.13
C ILE A 96 -12.39 -6.19 5.28
N ASN A 97 -12.53 -5.40 6.35
CA ASN A 97 -11.46 -4.48 6.75
C ASN A 97 -10.51 -5.21 7.70
N ALA A 98 -9.21 -4.93 7.63
CA ALA A 98 -8.21 -5.64 8.42
C ALA A 98 -8.45 -5.51 9.94
N VAL A 99 -9.03 -4.40 10.40
CA VAL A 99 -9.40 -4.16 11.80
C VAL A 99 -10.53 -5.06 12.31
N GLU A 100 -11.29 -5.69 11.41
CA GLU A 100 -12.39 -6.63 11.74
C GLU A 100 -11.91 -8.08 11.94
N LEU A 101 -10.65 -8.37 11.58
CA LEU A 101 -10.08 -9.71 11.76
C LEU A 101 -9.98 -10.06 13.25
N GLN A 102 -10.37 -11.27 13.58
CA GLN A 102 -10.16 -11.83 14.91
C GLN A 102 -8.72 -12.37 15.00
N ASN A 103 -8.04 -12.16 16.12
CA ASN A 103 -6.65 -12.57 16.31
C ASN A 103 -5.72 -12.13 15.15
N PRO A 104 -5.67 -10.83 14.82
CA PRO A 104 -4.83 -10.37 13.72
C PRO A 104 -3.35 -10.65 14.01
N GLN A 105 -2.59 -10.96 12.97
CA GLN A 105 -1.16 -11.23 13.01
C GLN A 105 -0.45 -10.52 11.87
N CYS A 106 0.73 -9.97 12.17
CA CYS A 106 1.64 -9.44 11.18
C CYS A 106 2.30 -10.58 10.40
N LYS A 107 2.11 -10.66 9.07
CA LYS A 107 2.78 -11.68 8.23
C LYS A 107 4.31 -11.62 8.32
N LEU A 108 4.89 -10.46 8.62
CA LEU A 108 6.33 -10.25 8.61
C LEU A 108 7.04 -10.80 9.83
N CYS A 109 6.46 -10.62 11.03
CA CYS A 109 7.11 -10.99 12.30
C CYS A 109 6.26 -11.88 13.20
N ARG A 110 5.05 -12.26 12.77
CA ARG A 110 4.05 -13.03 13.53
C ARG A 110 3.57 -12.39 14.85
N GLY A 111 3.96 -11.14 15.12
CA GLY A 111 3.46 -10.37 16.26
C GLY A 111 2.02 -9.90 16.04
N THR A 112 1.28 -9.74 17.13
CA THR A 112 -0.08 -9.19 17.12
C THR A 112 -0.04 -7.67 16.92
N PRO A 113 -0.58 -7.13 15.82
CA PRO A 113 -0.67 -5.70 15.62
C PRO A 113 -1.77 -5.08 16.47
N VAL A 114 -1.64 -3.79 16.78
CA VAL A 114 -2.61 -3.01 17.55
C VAL A 114 -3.34 -2.04 16.63
N VAL A 115 -4.62 -1.80 16.89
CA VAL A 115 -5.37 -0.75 16.19
C VAL A 115 -4.86 0.60 16.69
N THR A 116 -4.50 1.49 15.78
CA THR A 116 -4.01 2.83 16.11
C THR A 116 -4.64 3.84 15.16
N PRO A 117 -5.20 4.96 15.67
CA PRO A 117 -5.70 6.04 14.84
C PRO A 117 -4.54 6.75 14.13
N THR A 118 -4.70 7.04 12.84
CA THR A 118 -3.76 7.84 12.06
C THR A 118 -4.50 8.85 11.20
N GLN A 119 -3.90 10.03 11.05
CA GLN A 119 -4.42 11.07 10.17
C GLN A 119 -4.15 10.71 8.71
N ARG A 120 -5.12 10.97 7.84
CA ARG A 120 -5.00 10.87 6.39
C ARG A 120 -5.55 12.11 5.71
#